data_AF-A0A5S4F9Q9-F1
#
_entry.id   AF-A0A5S4F9Q9-F1
#
_cell.length_a   1.000
_cell.length_b   1.000
_cell.length_c   1.000
_cell.angle_alpha   90.00
_cell.angle_beta   90.00
_cell.angle_gamma   90.00
#
_symmetry.space_group_name_H-M   'P 1'
#
loop_
_entity.id
_entity.type
_entity.pdbx_description
1 polymer ?
#
loop_
_entity_poly.entity_id
_entity_poly.type
_entity_poly.pdbx_seq_one_letter_code
_entity_poly.pdbx_strand_id
1 'polypeptide(L)'
;MEDPLGDLDQVGWSRLRHAYGPAGDVPGLLGSLRSGDEEERERALAELYTNIFHQGTRYPAGAHAVPFLVRLALDPATPDRAALLSLLGSLALGYDEAHLPDGVAIAAWRAESAIVQAGGGDDAAFEPVADAGGLGCYDAVRAAVPLLLPLLGDADPVVRRIAAYVAGWFPEEAAVAGPALRDLAGADPDPRCVATALFALSLLPNWDPAGTERVMEAGLAHDDGLVRDVAAIALVNLRGEDAHERARAAVRGLLTATDPTPLPYGDGVLATLATRVSLRRLPGDAPARLAALTARLAAADPEDAFPIADDLLRSVFAAPHPAGTPLTATQREALAAVAGLSDEAWSWINLWEVLRAHGVPGTRDELVRLLAR
;
A
#
# COMPACT_ATOMS: atom_id res chain seq x y z
N MET A 1 15.73 11.25 27.74
CA MET A 1 15.63 11.28 26.27
C MET A 1 15.70 12.73 25.86
N GLU A 2 16.41 13.04 24.78
CA GLU A 2 16.33 14.35 24.16
C GLU A 2 14.90 14.59 23.67
N ASP A 3 14.43 15.84 23.65
CA ASP A 3 13.06 16.15 23.23
C ASP A 3 12.84 15.66 21.78
N PRO A 4 11.83 14.80 21.50
CA PRO A 4 11.53 14.32 20.15
C PRO A 4 11.28 15.42 19.12
N LEU A 5 10.90 16.61 19.61
CA LEU A 5 10.65 17.79 18.79
C LEU A 5 11.75 18.85 18.90
N GLY A 6 12.89 18.50 19.51
CA GLY A 6 14.07 19.36 19.51
C GLY A 6 14.44 19.77 18.08
N ASP A 7 14.74 21.05 17.89
CA ASP A 7 15.13 21.68 16.62
C ASP A 7 14.02 21.85 15.56
N LEU A 8 12.75 21.69 15.94
CA LEU A 8 11.61 21.91 15.04
C LEU A 8 11.63 23.31 14.40
N ASP A 9 12.04 24.32 15.17
CA ASP A 9 12.15 25.72 14.72
C ASP A 9 13.33 25.98 13.77
N GLN A 10 14.27 25.04 13.64
CA GLN A 10 15.41 25.18 12.71
C GLN A 10 15.02 24.90 11.25
N VAL A 11 13.92 24.18 11.04
CA VAL A 11 13.41 23.89 9.69
C VAL A 11 12.66 25.12 9.16
N GLY A 12 12.98 25.54 7.94
CA GLY A 12 12.34 26.68 7.27
C GLY A 12 10.93 26.37 6.76
N TRP A 13 10.01 25.96 7.63
CA TRP A 13 8.66 25.47 7.30
C TRP A 13 7.86 26.37 6.36
N SER A 14 7.95 27.69 6.55
CA SER A 14 7.28 28.69 5.69
C SER A 14 7.78 28.72 4.23
N ARG A 15 8.96 28.12 3.96
CA ARG A 15 9.53 27.95 2.61
C ARG A 15 9.17 26.60 1.99
N LEU A 16 8.68 25.65 2.79
CA LEU A 16 8.19 24.36 2.33
C LEU A 16 6.72 24.49 1.93
N ARG A 17 6.24 23.54 1.12
CA ARG A 17 4.85 23.44 0.73
C ARG A 17 4.28 22.08 1.10
N HIS A 18 2.99 22.08 1.38
CA HIS A 18 2.13 20.92 1.60
C HIS A 18 0.87 21.08 0.70
N ALA A 19 -0.14 20.22 0.83
CA ALA A 19 -1.33 20.21 -0.04
C ALA A 19 -2.06 21.56 -0.17
N TYR A 20 -2.22 22.28 0.94
CA TYR A 20 -2.96 23.55 0.98
C TYR A 20 -2.11 24.82 0.97
N GLY A 21 -0.80 24.75 0.67
CA GLY A 21 0.07 25.93 0.61
C GLY A 21 1.35 25.85 1.45
N PRO A 22 1.87 26.98 1.98
CA PRO A 22 3.06 27.02 2.82
C PRO A 22 2.88 26.26 4.13
N ALA A 23 3.87 25.44 4.51
CA ALA A 23 3.76 24.47 5.61
C ALA A 23 4.07 25.05 7.02
N GLY A 24 3.75 26.33 7.26
CA GLY A 24 4.09 27.02 8.53
C GLY A 24 3.30 26.54 9.76
N ASP A 25 2.23 25.79 9.54
CA ASP A 25 1.33 25.15 10.49
C ASP A 25 1.85 23.78 10.99
N VAL A 26 2.64 23.06 10.17
CA VAL A 26 3.17 21.73 10.48
C VAL A 26 3.87 21.62 11.84
N PRO A 27 4.67 22.60 12.30
CA PRO A 27 5.27 22.54 13.63
C PRO A 27 4.26 22.44 14.76
N GLY A 28 3.17 23.21 14.67
CA GLY A 28 2.11 23.20 15.66
C GLY A 28 1.40 21.84 15.69
N LEU A 29 1.10 21.29 14.52
CA LEU A 29 0.49 19.96 14.38
C LEU A 29 1.38 18.87 14.99
N LEU A 30 2.68 18.87 14.70
CA LEU A 30 3.65 17.92 15.30
C LEU A 30 3.73 18.06 16.82
N GLY A 31 3.62 19.28 17.35
CA GLY A 31 3.54 19.55 18.79
C GLY A 31 2.29 18.95 19.43
N SER A 32 1.12 19.15 18.82
CA SER A 32 -0.17 18.67 19.32
C SER A 32 -0.29 17.14 19.33
N LEU A 33 0.53 16.40 18.58
CA LEU A 33 0.60 14.92 18.68
C LEU A 33 1.00 14.41 20.07
N ARG A 34 1.58 15.27 20.93
CA ARG A 34 1.92 14.93 22.33
C ARG A 34 0.91 15.47 23.34
N SER A 35 -0.21 16.03 22.90
CA SER A 35 -1.23 16.58 23.80
C SER A 35 -1.77 15.49 24.73
N GLY A 36 -2.06 15.87 25.98
CA GLY A 36 -2.78 15.01 26.91
C GLY A 36 -4.25 14.80 26.50
N ASP A 37 -4.78 15.65 25.60
CA ASP A 37 -6.12 15.56 25.05
C ASP A 37 -6.14 14.67 23.78
N GLU A 38 -6.87 13.56 23.84
CA GLU A 38 -7.03 12.60 22.74
C GLU A 38 -7.66 13.24 21.49
N GLU A 39 -8.68 14.07 21.66
CA GLU A 39 -9.35 14.72 20.52
C GLU A 39 -8.42 15.71 19.82
N GLU A 40 -7.55 16.38 20.59
CA GLU A 40 -6.51 17.24 20.03
C GLU A 40 -5.49 16.46 19.20
N ARG A 41 -5.05 15.30 19.69
CA ARG A 41 -4.11 14.44 18.97
C ARG A 41 -4.71 13.89 17.69
N GLU A 42 -5.93 13.38 17.74
CA GLU A 42 -6.63 12.83 16.58
C GLU A 42 -6.80 13.89 15.48
N ARG A 43 -7.24 15.09 15.87
CA ARG A 43 -7.38 16.21 14.94
C ARG A 43 -6.04 16.64 14.34
N ALA A 44 -5.01 16.76 15.18
CA ALA A 44 -3.67 17.13 14.73
C ALA A 44 -3.09 16.08 13.77
N LEU A 45 -3.31 14.79 14.03
CA LEU A 45 -2.88 13.72 13.15
C LEU A 45 -3.65 13.73 11.83
N ALA A 46 -4.97 13.89 11.87
CA ALA A 46 -5.81 13.93 10.67
C ALA A 46 -5.46 15.13 9.77
N GLU A 47 -5.27 16.31 10.37
CA GLU A 47 -4.85 17.52 9.66
C GLU A 47 -3.43 17.40 9.13
N LEU A 48 -2.50 16.87 9.93
CA LEU A 48 -1.13 16.61 9.46
C LEU A 48 -1.16 15.65 8.28
N TYR A 49 -1.91 14.54 8.38
CA TYR A 49 -2.07 13.55 7.32
C TYR A 49 -2.48 14.24 6.02
N THR A 50 -3.61 14.96 5.98
CA THR A 50 -4.09 15.59 4.75
C THR A 50 -3.20 16.74 4.26
N ASN A 51 -2.44 17.39 5.14
CA ASN A 51 -1.51 18.44 4.76
C ASN A 51 -0.29 17.87 4.03
N ILE A 52 0.48 16.97 4.67
CA ILE A 52 1.74 16.46 4.11
C ILE A 52 1.57 15.23 3.20
N PHE A 53 0.38 14.63 3.22
CA PHE A 53 -0.04 13.52 2.37
C PHE A 53 -1.51 13.68 1.91
N HIS A 54 -1.74 14.06 0.66
CA HIS A 54 -3.09 14.30 0.15
C HIS A 54 -3.42 13.38 -1.02
N GLN A 55 -4.38 12.47 -0.82
CA GLN A 55 -4.89 11.57 -1.85
C GLN A 55 -3.77 10.84 -2.62
N GLY A 56 -2.79 10.27 -1.90
CA GLY A 56 -1.65 9.59 -2.53
C GLY A 56 -0.46 10.50 -2.84
N THR A 57 -0.63 11.82 -2.88
CA THR A 57 0.42 12.79 -3.21
C THR A 57 1.22 13.19 -1.98
N ARG A 58 2.56 13.08 -2.04
CA ARG A 58 3.46 13.51 -0.97
C ARG A 58 4.09 14.86 -1.31
N TYR A 59 4.35 15.64 -0.27
CA TYR A 59 4.86 17.01 -0.40
C TYR A 59 6.24 17.18 0.26
N PRO A 60 7.06 18.18 -0.14
CA PRO A 60 8.37 18.43 0.45
C PRO A 60 8.36 18.61 1.98
N ALA A 61 7.28 19.16 2.54
CA ALA A 61 7.09 19.25 3.99
C ALA A 61 7.07 17.87 4.67
N GLY A 62 6.55 16.83 4.00
CA GLY A 62 6.51 15.47 4.53
C GLY A 62 7.90 14.90 4.80
N ALA A 63 8.83 15.04 3.84
CA ALA A 63 10.20 14.56 4.02
C ALA A 63 10.91 15.24 5.21
N HIS A 64 10.58 16.50 5.50
CA HIS A 64 11.12 17.24 6.64
C HIS A 64 10.42 16.89 7.97
N ALA A 65 9.17 16.42 7.92
CA ALA A 65 8.44 15.95 9.11
C ALA A 65 8.88 14.54 9.56
N VAL A 66 9.36 13.69 8.64
CA VAL A 66 9.75 12.30 8.93
C VAL A 66 10.70 12.16 10.14
N PRO A 67 11.81 12.91 10.28
CA PRO A 67 12.69 12.76 11.45
C PRO A 67 11.99 13.01 12.80
N PHE A 68 11.01 13.92 12.84
CA PHE A 68 10.23 14.21 14.04
C PHE A 68 9.21 13.11 14.32
N LEU A 69 8.50 12.64 13.30
CA LEU A 69 7.58 11.50 13.40
C LEU A 69 8.29 10.22 13.88
N VAL A 70 9.52 9.98 13.39
CA VAL A 70 10.36 8.86 13.84
C VAL A 70 10.74 8.99 15.31
N ARG A 71 11.21 10.17 15.75
CA ARG A 71 11.55 10.39 17.16
C ARG A 71 10.32 10.26 18.07
N LEU A 72 9.16 10.76 17.63
CA LEU A 72 7.89 10.59 18.34
C LEU A 72 7.50 9.11 18.46
N ALA A 73 7.59 8.34 17.38
CA ALA A 73 7.28 6.90 17.39
C ALA A 73 8.25 6.08 18.26
N LEU A 74 9.50 6.54 18.43
CA LEU A 74 10.50 5.89 19.27
C LEU A 74 10.39 6.26 20.76
N ASP A 75 9.81 7.41 21.11
CA ASP A 75 9.60 7.83 22.50
C ASP A 75 8.41 7.09 23.12
N PRO A 76 8.60 6.20 24.11
CA PRO A 76 7.49 5.47 24.75
C PRO A 76 6.50 6.37 25.50
N ALA A 77 6.86 7.63 25.77
CA ALA A 77 5.94 8.60 26.36
C ALA A 77 4.98 9.23 25.34
N THR A 78 5.24 9.07 24.04
CA THR A 78 4.34 9.55 22.98
C THR A 78 3.12 8.61 22.88
N PRO A 79 1.88 9.12 22.94
CA PRO A 79 0.68 8.33 22.68
C PRO A 79 0.57 7.98 21.18
N ASP A 80 -0.27 7.01 20.84
CA ASP A 80 -0.68 6.71 19.45
C ASP A 80 0.47 6.42 18.47
N ARG A 81 1.60 5.89 18.97
CA ARG A 81 2.83 5.62 18.19
C ARG A 81 2.59 4.77 16.93
N ALA A 82 1.66 3.82 17.00
CA ALA A 82 1.30 2.99 15.86
C ALA A 82 0.70 3.83 14.70
N ALA A 83 -0.08 4.86 15.00
CA ALA A 83 -0.66 5.74 13.99
C ALA A 83 0.42 6.62 13.32
N LEU A 84 1.45 7.02 14.08
CA LEU A 84 2.62 7.73 13.53
C LEU A 84 3.43 6.83 12.59
N LEU A 85 3.60 5.55 12.93
CA LEU A 85 4.21 4.56 12.04
C LEU A 85 3.38 4.35 10.76
N SER A 86 2.06 4.34 10.86
CA SER A 86 1.19 4.25 9.68
C SER A 86 1.37 5.46 8.77
N LEU A 87 1.43 6.68 9.32
CA LEU A 87 1.71 7.89 8.55
C LEU A 87 3.10 7.83 7.88
N LEU A 88 4.13 7.31 8.56
CA LEU A 88 5.44 7.08 7.95
C LEU A 88 5.35 6.13 6.75
N GLY A 89 4.55 5.07 6.85
CA GLY A 89 4.25 4.18 5.72
C GLY A 89 3.59 4.92 4.55
N SER A 90 2.53 5.71 4.81
CA SER A 90 1.85 6.52 3.79
C SER A 90 2.78 7.55 3.15
N LEU A 91 3.68 8.18 3.91
CA LEU A 91 4.67 9.10 3.37
C LEU A 91 5.69 8.37 2.46
N ALA A 92 6.11 7.18 2.83
CA ALA A 92 7.07 6.42 2.03
C ALA A 92 6.46 5.94 0.70
N LEU A 93 5.23 5.43 0.73
CA LEU A 93 4.64 4.66 -0.36
C LEU A 93 3.61 5.44 -1.17
N GLY A 94 2.99 6.43 -0.54
CA GLY A 94 1.64 6.83 -0.87
C GLY A 94 0.65 5.72 -0.51
N TYR A 95 -0.05 5.25 -1.54
CA TYR A 95 -0.96 4.12 -1.48
C TYR A 95 -0.18 2.84 -1.76
N ASP A 96 -0.20 1.89 -0.82
CA ASP A 96 0.61 0.66 -0.90
C ASP A 96 0.15 -0.25 -2.04
N GLU A 97 -1.12 -0.11 -2.43
CA GLU A 97 -1.79 -0.77 -3.53
C GLU A 97 -1.07 -0.55 -4.87
N ALA A 98 -0.39 0.60 -5.03
CA ALA A 98 0.41 0.90 -6.21
C ALA A 98 1.68 0.03 -6.32
N HIS A 99 2.12 -0.57 -5.21
CA HIS A 99 3.35 -1.35 -5.11
C HIS A 99 3.09 -2.85 -4.89
N LEU A 100 1.88 -3.22 -4.44
CA LEU A 100 1.52 -4.62 -4.25
C LEU A 100 1.33 -5.37 -5.58
N PRO A 101 1.77 -6.65 -5.69
CA PRO A 101 2.48 -7.43 -4.68
C PRO A 101 4.02 -7.42 -4.86
N ASP A 102 4.54 -6.63 -5.80
CA ASP A 102 5.95 -6.65 -6.22
C ASP A 102 6.89 -5.91 -5.25
N GLY A 103 6.35 -5.02 -4.42
CA GLY A 103 7.14 -4.08 -3.62
C GLY A 103 7.56 -2.85 -4.42
N VAL A 104 8.33 -1.96 -3.80
CA VAL A 104 8.74 -0.70 -4.44
C VAL A 104 9.81 -0.95 -5.51
N ALA A 105 9.50 -0.62 -6.76
CA ALA A 105 10.44 -0.65 -7.88
C ALA A 105 11.40 0.55 -7.84
N ILE A 106 12.14 0.72 -6.73
CA ILE A 106 12.86 1.95 -6.39
C ILE A 106 13.90 2.37 -7.44
N ALA A 107 14.54 1.44 -8.12
CA ALA A 107 15.49 1.75 -9.19
C ALA A 107 14.80 2.44 -10.39
N ALA A 108 13.62 1.97 -10.78
CA ALA A 108 12.82 2.57 -11.84
C ALA A 108 12.29 3.94 -11.41
N TRP A 109 11.74 4.03 -10.18
CA TRP A 109 11.23 5.28 -9.65
C TRP A 109 12.30 6.39 -9.57
N ARG A 110 13.54 6.06 -9.15
CA ARG A 110 14.67 7.00 -9.18
C ARG A 110 15.05 7.42 -10.60
N ALA A 111 15.06 6.48 -11.55
CA ALA A 111 15.39 6.79 -12.95
C ALA A 111 14.37 7.74 -13.58
N GLU A 112 13.08 7.50 -13.37
CA GLU A 112 12.00 8.37 -13.81
C GLU A 112 12.10 9.76 -13.17
N SER A 113 12.33 9.82 -11.86
CA SER A 113 12.50 11.08 -11.12
C SER A 113 13.67 11.91 -11.65
N ALA A 114 14.79 11.27 -11.99
CA ALA A 114 15.97 11.94 -12.55
C ALA A 114 15.70 12.52 -13.94
N ILE A 115 14.92 11.84 -14.79
CA ILE A 115 14.50 12.35 -16.11
C ILE A 115 13.65 13.60 -15.94
N VAL A 116 12.68 13.58 -15.02
CA VAL A 116 11.81 14.73 -14.76
C VAL A 116 12.61 15.93 -14.24
N GLN A 117 13.54 15.69 -13.32
CA GLN A 117 14.42 16.75 -12.79
C GLN A 117 15.35 17.34 -13.86
N ALA A 118 15.87 16.51 -14.77
CA ALA A 118 16.74 16.98 -15.86
C ALA A 118 15.98 17.69 -17.00
N GLY A 119 14.69 17.35 -17.19
CA GLY A 119 13.83 17.94 -18.23
C GLY A 119 13.18 19.27 -17.85
N GLY A 120 13.27 19.70 -16.59
CA GLY A 120 12.72 20.98 -16.10
C GLY A 120 13.54 22.20 -16.56
N GLY A 121 13.35 22.61 -17.81
CA GLY A 121 13.70 23.96 -18.29
C GLY A 121 12.59 24.99 -18.00
N ASP A 122 12.91 26.28 -18.14
CA ASP A 122 12.14 27.50 -17.79
C ASP A 122 10.67 27.63 -18.31
N ASP A 123 10.05 26.59 -18.87
CA ASP A 123 8.64 26.64 -19.26
C ASP A 123 7.72 26.40 -18.05
N ALA A 124 7.30 27.51 -17.43
CA ALA A 124 6.30 27.59 -16.35
C ALA A 124 4.87 27.16 -16.77
N ALA A 125 4.74 26.29 -17.79
CA ALA A 125 3.49 25.68 -18.23
C ALA A 125 3.43 24.17 -17.94
N PHE A 126 4.49 23.59 -17.38
CA PHE A 126 4.44 22.21 -16.87
C PHE A 126 3.78 22.22 -15.48
N GLU A 127 2.54 21.72 -15.41
CA GLU A 127 1.86 21.40 -14.15
C GLU A 127 2.82 20.64 -13.22
N PRO A 128 2.84 20.92 -11.90
CA PRO A 128 3.83 20.38 -10.99
C PRO A 128 3.86 18.85 -11.09
N VAL A 129 5.09 18.34 -11.22
CA VAL A 129 5.49 16.93 -11.22
C VAL A 129 4.63 16.14 -10.24
N ALA A 130 3.92 15.14 -10.76
CA ALA A 130 3.22 14.14 -9.97
C ALA A 130 4.12 13.70 -8.80
N ASP A 131 3.64 13.91 -7.58
CA ASP A 131 4.31 13.45 -6.35
C ASP A 131 5.75 13.97 -6.13
N ALA A 132 5.94 15.28 -6.29
CA ALA A 132 7.24 15.96 -6.10
C ALA A 132 7.94 15.69 -4.76
N GLY A 133 7.22 15.31 -3.70
CA GLY A 133 7.78 14.95 -2.40
C GLY A 133 8.06 13.46 -2.22
N GLY A 134 7.55 12.59 -3.09
CA GLY A 134 7.48 11.15 -2.84
C GLY A 134 8.82 10.47 -2.62
N LEU A 135 9.78 10.67 -3.53
CA LEU A 135 11.11 10.08 -3.38
C LEU A 135 11.86 10.62 -2.15
N GLY A 136 11.66 11.90 -1.83
CA GLY A 136 12.23 12.51 -0.61
C GLY A 136 11.65 11.91 0.67
N CYS A 137 10.33 11.67 0.71
CA CYS A 137 9.69 10.99 1.82
C CYS A 137 10.16 9.54 1.94
N TYR A 138 10.20 8.80 0.83
CA TYR A 138 10.73 7.43 0.80
C TYR A 138 12.15 7.37 1.35
N ASP A 139 13.05 8.24 0.89
CA ASP A 139 14.44 8.29 1.35
C ASP A 139 14.57 8.65 2.83
N ALA A 140 13.75 9.59 3.31
CA ALA A 140 13.73 9.96 4.71
C ALA A 140 13.26 8.82 5.62
N VAL A 141 12.21 8.08 5.23
CA VAL A 141 11.71 6.94 6.00
C VAL A 141 12.68 5.76 5.91
N ARG A 142 13.25 5.50 4.73
CA ARG A 142 14.28 4.48 4.53
C ARG A 142 15.45 4.68 5.48
N ALA A 143 15.97 5.91 5.58
CA ALA A 143 17.07 6.24 6.48
C ALA A 143 16.75 5.98 7.97
N ALA A 144 15.46 6.00 8.33
CA ALA A 144 14.99 5.71 9.67
C ALA A 144 14.73 4.20 9.93
N VAL A 145 14.65 3.35 8.90
CA VAL A 145 14.32 1.92 9.07
C VAL A 145 15.18 1.24 10.13
N PRO A 146 16.53 1.36 10.15
CA PRO A 146 17.35 0.73 11.19
C PRO A 146 17.02 1.20 12.61
N LEU A 147 16.57 2.45 12.77
CA LEU A 147 16.16 3.02 14.05
C LEU A 147 14.79 2.50 14.51
N LEU A 148 13.92 2.12 13.57
CA LEU A 148 12.57 1.61 13.84
C LEU A 148 12.56 0.11 14.15
N LEU A 149 13.57 -0.67 13.73
CA LEU A 149 13.61 -2.13 13.97
C LEU A 149 13.45 -2.56 15.43
N PRO A 150 13.97 -1.83 16.46
CA PRO A 150 13.69 -2.17 17.86
C PRO A 150 12.19 -2.17 18.22
N LEU A 151 11.34 -1.44 17.50
CA LEU A 151 9.89 -1.43 17.71
C LEU A 151 9.22 -2.76 17.32
N LEU A 152 9.90 -3.65 16.60
CA LEU A 152 9.45 -5.02 16.37
C LEU A 152 9.45 -5.86 17.65
N GLY A 153 10.03 -5.37 18.75
CA GLY A 153 9.96 -5.97 20.09
C GLY A 153 9.13 -5.13 21.09
N ASP A 154 8.35 -4.15 20.63
CA ASP A 154 7.56 -3.28 21.51
C ASP A 154 6.50 -4.08 22.29
N ALA A 155 6.15 -3.60 23.49
CA ALA A 155 5.12 -4.23 24.33
C ALA A 155 3.74 -4.19 23.66
N ASP A 156 3.46 -3.15 22.86
CA ASP A 156 2.22 -3.01 22.12
C ASP A 156 2.28 -3.81 20.79
N PRO A 157 1.43 -4.85 20.60
CA PRO A 157 1.39 -5.61 19.35
C PRO A 157 1.01 -4.76 18.13
N VAL A 158 0.26 -3.67 18.31
CA VAL A 158 -0.09 -2.78 17.19
C VAL A 158 1.16 -2.06 16.70
N VAL A 159 2.03 -1.59 17.60
CA VAL A 159 3.32 -1.00 17.25
C VAL A 159 4.21 -2.00 16.53
N ARG A 160 4.35 -3.23 17.05
CA ARG A 160 5.14 -4.29 16.38
C ARG A 160 4.63 -4.57 14.97
N ARG A 161 3.31 -4.70 14.81
CA ARG A 161 2.65 -4.97 13.52
C ARG A 161 2.93 -3.86 12.50
N ILE A 162 2.73 -2.59 12.86
CA ILE A 162 2.93 -1.49 11.91
C ILE A 162 4.43 -1.26 11.64
N ALA A 163 5.31 -1.47 12.62
CA ALA A 163 6.75 -1.45 12.38
C ALA A 163 7.18 -2.53 11.37
N ALA A 164 6.60 -3.74 11.46
CA ALA A 164 6.85 -4.82 10.51
C ALA A 164 6.36 -4.48 9.10
N TYR A 165 5.17 -3.88 9.01
CA TYR A 165 4.62 -3.36 7.76
C TYR A 165 5.58 -2.36 7.11
N VAL A 166 6.00 -1.31 7.83
CA VAL A 166 6.91 -0.28 7.30
C VAL A 166 8.25 -0.88 6.88
N ALA A 167 8.85 -1.75 7.69
CA ALA A 167 10.16 -2.33 7.40
C ALA A 167 10.20 -3.20 6.13
N GLY A 168 9.07 -3.81 5.74
CA GLY A 168 8.97 -4.67 4.56
C GLY A 168 9.13 -3.98 3.21
N TRP A 169 9.01 -2.65 3.17
CA TRP A 169 8.94 -1.89 1.92
C TRP A 169 10.27 -1.40 1.36
N PHE A 170 11.36 -1.61 2.10
CA PHE A 170 12.67 -1.05 1.77
C PHE A 170 13.65 -2.16 1.37
N PRO A 171 13.64 -2.62 0.11
CA PRO A 171 14.53 -3.68 -0.35
C PRO A 171 16.01 -3.32 -0.16
N GLU A 172 16.37 -2.04 -0.16
CA GLU A 172 17.73 -1.60 0.12
C GLU A 172 18.19 -1.87 1.56
N GLU A 173 17.24 -1.95 2.51
CA GLU A 173 17.51 -2.21 3.93
C GLU A 173 17.26 -3.68 4.31
N ALA A 174 17.03 -4.56 3.32
CA ALA A 174 16.70 -5.96 3.56
C ALA A 174 17.75 -6.71 4.40
N ALA A 175 19.03 -6.34 4.31
CA ALA A 175 20.10 -6.95 5.09
C ALA A 175 19.91 -6.79 6.61
N VAL A 176 19.29 -5.69 7.06
CA VAL A 176 19.01 -5.42 8.47
C VAL A 176 17.55 -5.70 8.85
N ALA A 177 16.60 -5.39 7.97
CA ALA A 177 15.17 -5.60 8.21
C ALA A 177 14.78 -7.08 8.12
N GLY A 178 15.33 -7.82 7.16
CA GLY A 178 15.00 -9.22 6.92
C GLY A 178 15.18 -10.13 8.14
N PRO A 179 16.34 -10.13 8.83
CA PRO A 179 16.53 -10.95 10.02
C PRO A 179 15.48 -10.66 11.10
N ALA A 180 15.21 -9.37 11.36
CA ALA A 180 14.26 -8.94 12.38
C ALA A 180 12.81 -9.32 12.03
N LEU A 181 12.41 -9.18 10.77
CA LEU A 181 11.10 -9.63 10.28
C LEU A 181 10.95 -11.15 10.37
N ARG A 182 12.00 -11.92 10.06
CA ARG A 182 11.99 -13.38 10.21
C ARG A 182 11.87 -13.81 11.67
N ASP A 183 12.56 -13.14 12.58
CA ASP A 183 12.45 -13.42 14.01
C ASP A 183 11.03 -13.14 14.53
N LEU A 184 10.42 -12.02 14.10
CA LEU A 184 9.02 -11.70 14.41
C LEU A 184 8.06 -12.76 13.84
N ALA A 185 8.23 -13.16 12.58
CA ALA A 185 7.41 -14.19 11.94
C ALA A 185 7.52 -15.57 12.61
N GLY A 186 8.66 -15.88 13.25
CA GLY A 186 8.89 -17.17 13.90
C GLY A 186 8.49 -17.25 15.37
N ALA A 187 8.36 -16.11 16.06
CA ALA A 187 8.29 -16.10 17.53
C ALA A 187 7.27 -15.14 18.15
N ASP A 188 6.62 -14.24 17.38
CA ASP A 188 5.65 -13.31 17.98
C ASP A 188 4.39 -14.05 18.50
N PRO A 189 3.90 -13.74 19.71
CA PRO A 189 2.69 -14.35 20.24
C PRO A 189 1.40 -13.87 19.56
N ASP A 190 1.44 -12.73 18.84
CA ASP A 190 0.28 -12.18 18.13
C ASP A 190 0.25 -12.67 16.68
N PRO A 191 -0.76 -13.47 16.27
CA PRO A 191 -0.89 -13.97 14.90
C PRO A 191 -0.91 -12.86 13.83
N ARG A 192 -1.36 -11.65 14.19
CA ARG A 192 -1.40 -10.50 13.26
C ARG A 192 -0.01 -9.95 13.00
N CYS A 193 0.87 -9.97 14.00
CA CYS A 193 2.28 -9.61 13.82
C CYS A 193 2.99 -10.64 12.95
N VAL A 194 2.76 -11.94 13.24
CA VAL A 194 3.30 -13.06 12.45
C VAL A 194 2.88 -12.94 10.98
N ALA A 195 1.58 -12.80 10.73
CA ALA A 195 1.03 -12.69 9.38
C ALA A 195 1.61 -11.48 8.62
N THR A 196 1.63 -10.29 9.23
CA THR A 196 2.25 -9.09 8.61
C THR A 196 3.72 -9.31 8.30
N ALA A 197 4.49 -9.92 9.21
CA ALA A 197 5.91 -10.19 9.01
C ALA A 197 6.16 -11.19 7.87
N LEU A 198 5.33 -12.23 7.76
CA LEU A 198 5.41 -13.19 6.65
C LEU A 198 5.20 -12.51 5.30
N PHE A 199 4.19 -11.65 5.17
CA PHE A 199 3.98 -10.93 3.91
C PHE A 199 5.07 -9.89 3.64
N ALA A 200 5.52 -9.15 4.67
CA ALA A 200 6.64 -8.21 4.58
C ALA A 200 7.93 -8.89 4.05
N LEU A 201 8.24 -10.10 4.51
CA LEU A 201 9.38 -10.87 4.00
C LEU A 201 9.24 -11.23 2.52
N SER A 202 8.01 -11.46 2.03
CA SER A 202 7.77 -11.74 0.60
C SER A 202 8.05 -10.53 -0.30
N LEU A 203 8.05 -9.32 0.25
CA LEU A 203 8.44 -8.08 -0.45
C LEU A 203 9.96 -7.88 -0.52
N LEU A 204 10.74 -8.74 0.15
CA LEU A 204 12.20 -8.72 0.14
C LEU A 204 12.78 -9.96 -0.59
N PRO A 205 12.39 -10.25 -1.85
CA PRO A 205 12.60 -11.56 -2.48
C PRO A 205 14.08 -11.91 -2.72
N ASN A 206 14.99 -10.93 -2.68
CA ASN A 206 16.43 -11.15 -2.86
C ASN A 206 17.17 -11.46 -1.54
N TRP A 207 16.51 -11.28 -0.40
CA TRP A 207 17.10 -11.52 0.92
C TRP A 207 16.72 -12.91 1.44
N ASP A 208 17.73 -13.75 1.69
CA ASP A 208 17.61 -15.13 2.19
C ASP A 208 16.40 -15.91 1.65
N PRO A 209 16.26 -16.13 0.33
CA PRO A 209 15.05 -16.73 -0.24
C PRO A 209 14.70 -18.09 0.38
N ALA A 210 15.72 -18.92 0.65
CA ALA A 210 15.55 -20.23 1.25
C ALA A 210 15.15 -20.16 2.74
N GLY A 211 15.63 -19.17 3.50
CA GLY A 211 15.17 -18.94 4.87
C GLY A 211 13.75 -18.39 4.93
N THR A 212 13.45 -17.46 4.03
CA THR A 212 12.13 -16.86 3.87
C THR A 212 11.07 -17.90 3.47
N GLU A 213 11.39 -18.78 2.51
CA GLU A 213 10.51 -19.89 2.12
C GLU A 213 10.25 -20.83 3.30
N ARG A 214 11.28 -21.23 4.04
CA ARG A 214 11.14 -22.13 5.20
C ARG A 214 10.21 -21.58 6.29
N VAL A 215 10.28 -20.29 6.61
CA VAL A 215 9.39 -19.70 7.63
C VAL A 215 7.94 -19.63 7.15
N MET A 216 7.72 -19.34 5.87
CA MET A 216 6.36 -19.33 5.31
C MET A 216 5.80 -20.75 5.17
N GLU A 217 6.62 -21.75 4.81
CA GLU A 217 6.21 -23.16 4.80
C GLU A 217 5.77 -23.64 6.18
N ALA A 218 6.48 -23.25 7.24
CA ALA A 218 6.06 -23.51 8.61
C ALA A 218 4.72 -22.84 8.94
N GLY A 219 4.50 -21.61 8.45
CA GLY A 219 3.25 -20.86 8.59
C GLY A 219 2.02 -21.57 8.01
N LEU A 220 2.16 -22.40 6.96
CA LEU A 220 1.04 -23.19 6.39
C LEU A 220 0.43 -24.18 7.39
N ALA A 221 1.18 -24.55 8.42
CA ALA A 221 0.76 -25.48 9.48
C ALA A 221 0.46 -24.77 10.82
N HIS A 222 0.45 -23.44 10.85
CA HIS A 222 0.16 -22.67 12.06
C HIS A 222 -1.27 -22.90 12.56
N ASP A 223 -1.52 -22.79 13.88
CA ASP A 223 -2.84 -23.03 14.47
C ASP A 223 -3.87 -21.94 14.10
N ASP A 224 -3.40 -20.69 14.00
CA ASP A 224 -4.20 -19.54 13.57
C ASP A 224 -4.45 -19.52 12.05
N GLY A 225 -5.70 -19.25 11.65
CA GLY A 225 -6.13 -19.22 10.25
C GLY A 225 -5.52 -18.08 9.44
N LEU A 226 -5.42 -16.88 10.01
CA LEU A 226 -4.84 -15.71 9.33
C LEU A 226 -3.38 -15.96 8.97
N VAL A 227 -2.61 -16.57 9.89
CA VAL A 227 -1.21 -16.93 9.63
C VAL A 227 -1.10 -17.95 8.51
N ARG A 228 -1.96 -18.98 8.48
CA ARG A 228 -1.96 -19.98 7.38
C ARG A 228 -2.28 -19.34 6.03
N ASP A 229 -3.27 -18.48 5.99
CA ASP A 229 -3.73 -17.83 4.76
C ASP A 229 -2.67 -16.87 4.22
N VAL A 230 -2.08 -16.06 5.09
CA VAL A 230 -1.04 -15.11 4.69
C VAL A 230 0.28 -15.82 4.38
N ALA A 231 0.61 -16.92 5.06
CA ALA A 231 1.73 -17.77 4.67
C ALA A 231 1.57 -18.33 3.25
N ALA A 232 0.36 -18.75 2.87
CA ALA A 232 0.08 -19.22 1.51
C ALA A 232 0.21 -18.11 0.47
N ILE A 233 -0.37 -16.94 0.75
CA ILE A 233 -0.24 -15.75 -0.10
C ILE A 233 1.24 -15.36 -0.27
N ALA A 234 2.00 -15.32 0.82
CA ALA A 234 3.41 -14.94 0.84
C ALA A 234 4.30 -15.95 0.07
N LEU A 235 4.05 -17.26 0.22
CA LEU A 235 4.74 -18.30 -0.56
C LEU A 235 4.47 -18.18 -2.05
N VAL A 236 3.21 -17.95 -2.44
CA VAL A 236 2.88 -17.72 -3.85
C VAL A 236 3.49 -16.41 -4.34
N ASN A 237 3.57 -15.37 -3.51
CA ASN A 237 4.26 -14.14 -3.88
C ASN A 237 5.75 -14.38 -4.17
N LEU A 238 6.40 -15.22 -3.36
CA LEU A 238 7.83 -15.55 -3.48
C LEU A 238 8.14 -16.51 -4.63
N ARG A 239 7.35 -17.57 -4.81
CA ARG A 239 7.66 -18.72 -5.70
C ARG A 239 6.76 -18.82 -6.93
N GLY A 240 5.65 -18.09 -6.96
CA GLY A 240 4.66 -18.16 -8.04
C GLY A 240 4.17 -19.57 -8.34
N GLU A 241 4.26 -19.99 -9.61
CA GLU A 241 3.81 -21.31 -10.03
C GLU A 241 4.61 -22.47 -9.40
N ASP A 242 5.85 -22.21 -8.96
CA ASP A 242 6.69 -23.18 -8.26
C ASP A 242 6.30 -23.36 -6.79
N ALA A 243 5.40 -22.52 -6.25
CA ALA A 243 4.90 -22.67 -4.89
C ALA A 243 4.17 -24.02 -4.73
N HIS A 244 4.26 -24.60 -3.52
CA HIS A 244 3.60 -25.85 -3.19
C HIS A 244 2.10 -25.79 -3.53
N GLU A 245 1.53 -26.87 -4.09
CA GLU A 245 0.14 -26.90 -4.55
C GLU A 245 -0.86 -26.48 -3.45
N ARG A 246 -0.59 -26.88 -2.20
CA ARG A 246 -1.36 -26.42 -1.02
C ARG A 246 -1.45 -24.90 -0.90
N ALA A 247 -0.36 -24.18 -1.13
CA ALA A 247 -0.34 -22.71 -1.06
C ALA A 247 -1.14 -22.10 -2.23
N ARG A 248 -0.93 -22.59 -3.46
CA ARG A 248 -1.68 -22.15 -4.64
C ARG A 248 -3.18 -22.42 -4.51
N ALA A 249 -3.57 -23.58 -3.99
CA ALA A 249 -4.95 -23.93 -3.71
C ALA A 249 -5.58 -23.04 -2.62
N ALA A 250 -4.84 -22.71 -1.56
CA ALA A 250 -5.30 -21.79 -0.53
C ALA A 250 -5.52 -20.37 -1.11
N VAL A 251 -4.58 -19.85 -1.91
CA VAL A 251 -4.74 -18.56 -2.60
C VAL A 251 -6.00 -18.54 -3.47
N ARG A 252 -6.27 -19.60 -4.24
CA ARG A 252 -7.51 -19.71 -5.02
C ARG A 252 -8.77 -19.69 -4.15
N GLY A 253 -8.74 -20.35 -3.00
CA GLY A 253 -9.85 -20.34 -2.04
C GLY A 253 -10.09 -18.96 -1.41
N LEU A 254 -9.04 -18.16 -1.25
CA LEU A 254 -9.11 -16.82 -0.66
C LEU A 254 -9.63 -15.75 -1.62
N LEU A 255 -9.70 -16.01 -2.93
CA LEU A 255 -10.16 -15.02 -3.93
C LEU A 255 -11.59 -14.52 -3.67
N THR A 256 -12.40 -15.25 -2.92
CA THR A 256 -13.79 -14.91 -2.57
C THR A 256 -13.97 -14.48 -1.12
N ALA A 257 -12.90 -14.39 -0.32
CA ALA A 257 -12.98 -14.02 1.09
C ALA A 257 -13.22 -12.50 1.27
N THR A 258 -14.39 -12.10 1.76
CA THR A 258 -14.77 -10.69 1.89
C THR A 258 -14.66 -10.15 3.32
N ASP A 259 -14.33 -11.01 4.29
CA ASP A 259 -14.26 -10.57 5.69
C ASP A 259 -13.10 -9.59 5.89
N PRO A 260 -13.33 -8.46 6.59
CA PRO A 260 -12.26 -7.56 6.99
C PRO A 260 -11.22 -8.29 7.84
N THR A 261 -9.96 -7.94 7.62
CA THR A 261 -8.81 -8.54 8.27
C THR A 261 -7.95 -7.47 8.91
N PRO A 262 -7.32 -7.76 10.06
CA PRO A 262 -6.45 -6.82 10.74
C PRO A 262 -5.06 -6.73 10.06
N LEU A 263 -4.96 -7.02 8.77
CA LEU A 263 -3.72 -6.94 8.02
C LEU A 263 -3.56 -5.52 7.46
N PRO A 264 -2.38 -4.89 7.54
CA PRO A 264 -2.15 -3.57 6.96
C PRO A 264 -1.96 -3.60 5.43
N TYR A 265 -2.26 -4.71 4.75
CA TYR A 265 -2.13 -4.85 3.30
C TYR A 265 -3.47 -5.16 2.65
N GLY A 266 -3.60 -4.80 1.37
CA GLY A 266 -4.75 -5.20 0.54
C GLY A 266 -6.06 -4.61 1.05
N ASP A 267 -6.04 -3.35 1.50
CA ASP A 267 -7.23 -2.63 1.98
C ASP A 267 -7.89 -3.32 3.19
N GLY A 268 -7.12 -4.09 3.95
CA GLY A 268 -7.65 -4.90 5.05
C GLY A 268 -8.48 -6.09 4.58
N VAL A 269 -8.42 -6.51 3.32
CA VAL A 269 -9.19 -7.64 2.79
C VAL A 269 -8.25 -8.67 2.14
N LEU A 270 -8.23 -9.90 2.67
CA LEU A 270 -7.35 -10.96 2.14
C LEU A 270 -7.63 -11.31 0.68
N ALA A 271 -8.88 -11.24 0.21
CA ALA A 271 -9.17 -11.49 -1.21
C ALA A 271 -8.53 -10.45 -2.13
N THR A 272 -8.39 -9.19 -1.71
CA THR A 272 -7.69 -8.15 -2.49
C THR A 272 -6.21 -8.51 -2.59
N LEU A 273 -5.57 -8.86 -1.47
CA LEU A 273 -4.18 -9.29 -1.46
C LEU A 273 -3.94 -10.56 -2.30
N ALA A 274 -4.78 -11.59 -2.12
CA ALA A 274 -4.74 -12.84 -2.87
C ALA A 274 -4.98 -12.61 -4.38
N THR A 275 -5.87 -11.68 -4.73
CA THR A 275 -6.14 -11.31 -6.13
C THR A 275 -4.90 -10.71 -6.78
N ARG A 276 -4.26 -9.72 -6.14
CA ARG A 276 -3.07 -9.07 -6.69
C ARG A 276 -1.89 -10.03 -6.82
N VAL A 277 -1.69 -10.90 -5.81
CA VAL A 277 -0.69 -11.99 -5.88
C VAL A 277 -1.03 -12.97 -7.00
N SER A 278 -2.27 -13.46 -7.09
CA SER A 278 -2.71 -14.37 -8.16
C SER A 278 -2.53 -13.77 -9.54
N LEU A 279 -2.93 -12.50 -9.74
CA LEU A 279 -2.78 -11.76 -10.99
C LEU A 279 -1.33 -11.77 -11.47
N ARG A 280 -0.41 -11.52 -10.54
CA ARG A 280 0.99 -11.35 -10.86
C ARG A 280 1.77 -12.66 -10.94
N ARG A 281 1.42 -13.65 -10.14
CA ARG A 281 2.24 -14.85 -9.89
C ARG A 281 1.61 -16.16 -10.39
N LEU A 282 0.31 -16.17 -10.66
CA LEU A 282 -0.46 -17.33 -11.12
C LEU A 282 -1.28 -16.96 -12.37
N PRO A 283 -0.62 -16.72 -13.52
CA PRO A 283 -1.32 -16.37 -14.76
C PRO A 283 -2.30 -17.47 -15.21
N GLY A 284 -1.99 -18.74 -14.93
CA GLY A 284 -2.89 -19.87 -15.19
C GLY A 284 -4.23 -19.83 -14.43
N ASP A 285 -4.29 -19.11 -13.31
CA ASP A 285 -5.49 -18.99 -12.48
C ASP A 285 -6.44 -17.85 -12.94
N ALA A 286 -6.17 -17.23 -14.09
CA ALA A 286 -6.98 -16.13 -14.61
C ALA A 286 -8.50 -16.42 -14.66
N PRO A 287 -8.98 -17.60 -15.12
CA PRO A 287 -10.42 -17.88 -15.13
C PRO A 287 -11.05 -17.89 -13.73
N ALA A 288 -10.37 -18.48 -12.73
CA ALA A 288 -10.85 -18.52 -11.35
C ALA A 288 -10.87 -17.12 -10.72
N ARG A 289 -9.83 -16.33 -10.98
CA ARG A 289 -9.72 -14.94 -10.52
C ARG A 289 -10.81 -14.05 -11.10
N LEU A 290 -11.10 -14.16 -12.40
CA LEU A 290 -12.17 -13.41 -13.06
C LEU A 290 -13.54 -13.76 -12.46
N ALA A 291 -13.83 -15.05 -12.28
CA ALA A 291 -15.09 -15.48 -11.67
C ALA A 291 -15.26 -14.92 -10.25
N ALA A 292 -14.20 -14.96 -9.42
CA ALA A 292 -14.23 -14.44 -8.07
C ALA A 292 -14.40 -12.90 -8.04
N LEU A 293 -13.70 -12.17 -8.90
CA LEU A 293 -13.81 -10.72 -8.99
C LEU A 293 -15.19 -10.27 -9.48
N THR A 294 -15.76 -10.93 -10.48
CA THR A 294 -17.13 -10.64 -10.92
C THR A 294 -18.14 -10.90 -9.82
N ALA A 295 -18.01 -12.00 -9.07
CA ALA A 295 -18.89 -12.31 -7.95
C ALA A 295 -18.77 -11.28 -6.82
N ARG A 296 -17.54 -10.88 -6.46
CA ARG A 296 -17.27 -9.85 -5.46
C ARG A 296 -17.81 -8.49 -5.89
N LEU A 297 -17.59 -8.10 -7.14
CA LEU A 297 -18.06 -6.82 -7.68
C LEU A 297 -19.60 -6.73 -7.65
N ALA A 298 -20.28 -7.83 -7.93
CA ALA A 298 -21.74 -7.90 -7.88
C ALA A 298 -22.31 -7.82 -6.45
N ALA A 299 -21.52 -8.16 -5.44
CA ALA A 299 -21.91 -8.15 -4.03
C ALA A 299 -21.36 -6.94 -3.25
N ALA A 300 -20.54 -6.11 -3.88
CA ALA A 300 -19.87 -4.99 -3.22
C ALA A 300 -20.83 -3.83 -2.95
N ASP A 301 -20.64 -3.18 -1.81
CA ASP A 301 -21.19 -1.85 -1.59
C ASP A 301 -20.52 -0.85 -2.56
N PRO A 302 -21.18 0.28 -2.90
CA PRO A 302 -20.66 1.23 -3.88
C PRO A 302 -19.22 1.71 -3.61
N GLU A 303 -18.86 1.90 -2.34
CA GLU A 303 -17.53 2.38 -1.92
C GLU A 303 -16.43 1.34 -2.17
N ASP A 304 -16.76 0.05 -2.03
CA ASP A 304 -15.84 -1.08 -2.23
C ASP A 304 -15.75 -1.54 -3.70
N ALA A 305 -16.67 -1.06 -4.55
CA ALA A 305 -16.76 -1.49 -5.94
C ALA A 305 -15.56 -1.05 -6.79
N PHE A 306 -14.95 0.10 -6.50
CA PHE A 306 -13.91 0.67 -7.36
C PHE A 306 -12.58 -0.11 -7.32
N PRO A 307 -12.04 -0.49 -6.14
CA PRO A 307 -10.84 -1.33 -6.09
C PRO A 307 -11.06 -2.70 -6.75
N ILE A 308 -12.25 -3.31 -6.57
CA ILE A 308 -12.60 -4.59 -7.19
C ILE A 308 -12.72 -4.45 -8.72
N ALA A 309 -13.31 -3.35 -9.19
CA ALA A 309 -13.40 -3.04 -10.61
C ALA A 309 -12.00 -2.84 -11.22
N ASP A 310 -11.08 -2.15 -10.54
CA ASP A 310 -9.72 -1.97 -11.01
C ASP A 310 -8.97 -3.32 -11.13
N ASP A 311 -9.04 -4.17 -10.10
CA ASP A 311 -8.46 -5.52 -10.13
C ASP A 311 -9.05 -6.40 -11.26
N LEU A 312 -10.37 -6.28 -11.51
CA LEU A 312 -11.05 -6.97 -12.61
C LEU A 312 -10.55 -6.49 -13.97
N LEU A 313 -10.40 -5.19 -14.16
CA LEU A 313 -9.92 -4.60 -15.41
C LEU A 313 -8.43 -4.92 -15.65
N ARG A 314 -7.58 -4.85 -14.62
CA ARG A 314 -6.17 -5.29 -14.69
C ARG A 314 -6.03 -6.76 -15.07
N SER A 315 -7.02 -7.59 -14.76
CA SER A 315 -7.03 -9.01 -15.15
C SER A 315 -7.29 -9.24 -16.63
N VAL A 316 -7.82 -8.25 -17.37
CA VAL A 316 -8.18 -8.39 -18.80
C VAL A 316 -7.54 -7.34 -19.72
N PHE A 317 -6.96 -6.28 -19.15
CA PHE A 317 -6.23 -5.23 -19.86
C PHE A 317 -4.78 -5.17 -19.36
N ALA A 318 -3.84 -5.54 -20.24
CA ALA A 318 -2.40 -5.42 -19.96
C ALA A 318 -1.88 -3.97 -20.15
N ALA A 319 -2.62 -3.16 -20.88
CA ALA A 319 -2.35 -1.75 -21.17
C ALA A 319 -3.68 -1.04 -21.48
N PRO A 320 -3.73 0.31 -21.44
CA PRO A 320 -4.93 1.06 -21.81
C PRO A 320 -5.46 0.64 -23.18
N HIS A 321 -6.78 0.39 -23.26
CA HIS A 321 -7.43 -0.14 -24.44
C HIS A 321 -7.32 0.85 -25.62
N PRO A 322 -6.77 0.44 -26.78
CA PRO A 322 -6.63 1.34 -27.91
C PRO A 322 -7.98 1.65 -28.56
N ALA A 323 -8.24 2.94 -28.77
CA ALA A 323 -9.48 3.40 -29.39
C ALA A 323 -9.73 2.74 -30.75
N GLY A 324 -10.95 2.22 -30.95
CA GLY A 324 -11.38 1.60 -32.21
C GLY A 324 -10.94 0.13 -32.40
N THR A 325 -10.30 -0.48 -31.41
CA THR A 325 -9.96 -1.91 -31.47
C THR A 325 -11.11 -2.78 -30.93
N PRO A 326 -11.38 -3.97 -31.50
CA PRO A 326 -12.40 -4.87 -30.97
C PRO A 326 -12.03 -5.41 -29.59
N LEU A 327 -12.99 -5.46 -28.66
CA LEU A 327 -12.84 -6.13 -27.38
C LEU A 327 -12.77 -7.65 -27.57
N THR A 328 -12.06 -8.34 -26.68
CA THR A 328 -12.16 -9.81 -26.54
C THR A 328 -13.45 -10.19 -25.80
N ALA A 329 -13.82 -11.49 -25.81
CA ALA A 329 -14.97 -11.98 -25.05
C ALA A 329 -14.83 -11.67 -23.55
N THR A 330 -13.68 -11.98 -22.97
CA THR A 330 -13.38 -11.77 -21.55
C THR A 330 -13.37 -10.28 -21.17
N GLN A 331 -12.85 -9.41 -22.03
CA GLN A 331 -12.93 -7.95 -21.82
C GLN A 331 -14.38 -7.45 -21.84
N ARG A 332 -15.21 -7.96 -22.75
CA ARG A 332 -16.65 -7.62 -22.78
C ARG A 332 -17.37 -8.07 -21.52
N GLU A 333 -17.10 -9.28 -21.02
CA GLU A 333 -17.69 -9.79 -19.78
C GLU A 333 -17.31 -8.93 -18.56
N ALA A 334 -16.02 -8.59 -18.43
CA ALA A 334 -15.55 -7.73 -17.35
C ALA A 334 -16.19 -6.33 -17.39
N LEU A 335 -16.21 -5.70 -18.56
CA LEU A 335 -16.84 -4.38 -18.74
C LEU A 335 -18.36 -4.42 -18.55
N ALA A 336 -19.02 -5.52 -18.91
CA ALA A 336 -20.45 -5.72 -18.65
C ALA A 336 -20.74 -5.82 -17.15
N ALA A 337 -19.88 -6.48 -16.37
CA ALA A 337 -20.00 -6.52 -14.92
C ALA A 337 -19.90 -5.10 -14.31
N VAL A 338 -18.94 -4.29 -14.76
CA VAL A 338 -18.79 -2.88 -14.32
C VAL A 338 -19.99 -2.03 -14.76
N ALA A 339 -20.48 -2.21 -15.99
CA ALA A 339 -21.69 -1.55 -16.48
C ALA A 339 -22.94 -1.91 -15.66
N GLY A 340 -22.94 -3.07 -15.00
CA GLY A 340 -24.03 -3.56 -14.15
C GLY A 340 -24.09 -2.94 -12.75
N LEU A 341 -23.09 -2.17 -12.33
CA LEU A 341 -23.05 -1.52 -11.01
C LEU A 341 -24.24 -0.57 -10.77
N SER A 342 -24.50 -0.26 -9.50
CA SER A 342 -25.60 0.64 -9.09
C SER A 342 -25.39 2.07 -9.61
N ASP A 343 -26.48 2.85 -9.71
CA ASP A 343 -26.40 4.26 -10.08
C ASP A 343 -25.58 5.07 -9.07
N GLU A 344 -25.61 4.65 -7.80
CA GLU A 344 -24.77 5.22 -6.76
C GLU A 344 -23.29 5.03 -7.09
N ALA A 345 -22.82 3.81 -7.38
CA ALA A 345 -21.42 3.58 -7.75
C ALA A 345 -21.00 4.41 -8.99
N TRP A 346 -21.90 4.59 -9.96
CA TRP A 346 -21.67 5.45 -11.13
C TRP A 346 -21.66 6.96 -10.85
N SER A 347 -22.07 7.40 -9.65
CA SER A 347 -22.01 8.81 -9.25
C SER A 347 -20.65 9.24 -8.67
N TRP A 348 -19.79 8.28 -8.33
CA TRP A 348 -18.48 8.55 -7.73
C TRP A 348 -17.41 8.76 -8.80
N ILE A 349 -16.58 9.79 -8.61
CA ILE A 349 -15.47 10.11 -9.53
C ILE A 349 -14.42 8.98 -9.61
N ASN A 350 -14.27 8.19 -8.54
CA ASN A 350 -13.31 7.10 -8.45
C ASN A 350 -13.54 6.04 -9.55
N LEU A 351 -14.80 5.68 -9.86
CA LEU A 351 -15.08 4.73 -10.94
C LEU A 351 -14.67 5.28 -12.30
N TRP A 352 -14.88 6.58 -12.52
CA TRP A 352 -14.45 7.25 -13.74
C TRP A 352 -12.93 7.24 -13.89
N GLU A 353 -12.19 7.47 -12.81
CA GLU A 353 -10.71 7.42 -12.80
C GLU A 353 -10.20 6.01 -13.15
N VAL A 354 -10.80 4.98 -12.55
CA VAL A 354 -10.50 3.58 -12.86
C VAL A 354 -10.71 3.30 -14.35
N LEU A 355 -11.88 3.61 -14.91
CA LEU A 355 -12.18 3.37 -16.32
C LEU A 355 -11.22 4.13 -17.26
N ARG A 356 -10.92 5.39 -16.92
CA ARG A 356 -9.98 6.22 -17.68
C ARG A 356 -8.57 5.62 -17.70
N ALA A 357 -8.09 5.08 -16.57
CA ALA A 357 -6.78 4.45 -16.48
C ALA A 357 -6.65 3.24 -17.43
N HIS A 358 -7.76 2.54 -17.70
CA HIS A 358 -7.81 1.40 -18.63
C HIS A 358 -8.15 1.79 -20.07
N GLY A 359 -8.23 3.08 -20.40
CA GLY A 359 -8.51 3.56 -21.76
C GLY A 359 -9.91 3.21 -22.27
N VAL A 360 -10.85 2.93 -21.37
CA VAL A 360 -12.26 2.64 -21.70
C VAL A 360 -13.16 3.84 -21.36
N PRO A 361 -14.37 3.93 -21.94
CA PRO A 361 -15.25 5.07 -21.68
C PRO A 361 -15.58 5.23 -20.20
N GLY A 362 -15.55 6.48 -19.73
CA GLY A 362 -15.78 6.82 -18.32
C GLY A 362 -17.25 7.00 -17.93
N THR A 363 -18.18 6.88 -18.89
CA THR A 363 -19.63 6.98 -18.62
C THR A 363 -20.36 5.69 -18.95
N ARG A 364 -21.42 5.38 -18.19
CA ARG A 364 -22.21 4.15 -18.36
C ARG A 364 -22.78 4.01 -19.78
N ASP A 365 -23.34 5.09 -20.33
CA ASP A 365 -23.95 5.11 -21.66
C ASP A 365 -22.93 4.88 -22.79
N GLU A 366 -21.73 5.43 -22.66
CA GLU A 366 -20.65 5.17 -23.63
C GLU A 366 -20.13 3.74 -23.51
N LEU A 367 -20.04 3.22 -22.29
CA LEU A 367 -19.60 1.85 -22.04
C LEU A 367 -20.60 0.83 -22.60
N VAL A 368 -21.90 1.02 -22.38
CA VAL A 368 -22.96 0.18 -22.97
C VAL A 368 -22.94 0.25 -24.51
N ARG A 369 -22.71 1.44 -25.09
CA ARG A 369 -22.55 1.59 -26.55
C ARG A 369 -21.32 0.88 -27.09
N LEU A 370 -20.22 0.82 -26.32
CA LEU A 370 -19.03 0.05 -26.69
C LEU A 370 -19.32 -1.46 -26.69
N LEU A 371 -20.05 -1.94 -25.68
CA LEU A 371 -20.42 -3.36 -25.54
C LEU A 371 -21.37 -3.87 -26.62
N ALA A 372 -22.17 -2.99 -27.24
CA ALA A 372 -23.11 -3.33 -28.31
C ALA A 372 -22.46 -3.46 -29.71
N ARG A 373 -21.16 -3.18 -29.85
CA ARG A 373 -20.39 -3.32 -31.09
C ARG A 373 -19.71 -4.69 -31.16
#